data_AF-A0A9E5UDF2-F1
#
_entry.id   AF-A0A9E5UDF2-F1
#
_cell.length_a   1.000
_cell.length_b   1.000
_cell.length_c   1.000
_cell.angle_alpha   90.00
_cell.angle_beta   90.00
_cell.angle_gamma   90.00
#
_symmetry.space_group_name_H-M   'P 1'
#
loop_
_entity.id
_entity.type
_entity.pdbx_description
1 polymer ?
#
loop_
_entity_poly.entity_id
_entity_poly.type
_entity_poly.pdbx_seq_one_letter_code
_entity_poly.pdbx_strand_id
1 'polypeptide(L)'
;DNRVNIQPLAPTRGLIYDRNGVELAQNTPTFTLEVVPEKVEDMDAVLRELSELVEISPEDLERFRGMLRKKRRFQSVPVRFRLNEEEVARFSVNRHR
;
A
#
# COMPACT_ATOMS: atom_id res chain seq x y z
N ASP A 1 9.98 -7.73 -25.32
CA ASP A 1 9.40 -9.03 -24.93
C ASP A 1 8.29 -8.74 -23.93
N ASN A 2 7.03 -8.87 -24.37
CA ASN A 2 5.84 -8.49 -23.59
C ASN A 2 5.15 -9.77 -23.11
N ARG A 3 4.99 -9.92 -21.80
CA ARG A 3 4.29 -11.06 -21.18
C ARG A 3 2.98 -10.61 -20.55
N VAL A 4 1.93 -11.41 -20.70
CA VAL A 4 0.63 -11.21 -20.04
C VAL A 4 0.70 -11.76 -18.62
N ASN A 5 0.34 -10.95 -17.64
CA ASN A 5 0.25 -11.36 -16.24
C ASN A 5 -1.23 -11.27 -15.78
N ILE A 6 -1.84 -12.42 -15.48
CA ILE A 6 -3.24 -12.47 -15.04
C ILE A 6 -3.28 -12.30 -13.52
N GLN A 7 -3.92 -11.23 -13.04
CA GLN A 7 -4.12 -10.99 -11.61
C GLN A 7 -5.59 -11.24 -11.24
N PRO A 8 -5.89 -12.13 -10.27
CA PRO A 8 -7.25 -12.33 -9.80
C PRO A 8 -7.72 -11.11 -8.98
N LEU A 9 -8.98 -10.71 -9.18
CA LEU A 9 -9.63 -9.71 -8.33
C LEU A 9 -10.29 -10.43 -7.14
N ALA A 10 -9.93 -10.03 -5.92
CA ALA A 10 -10.53 -10.59 -4.72
C ALA A 10 -11.99 -10.12 -4.55
N PRO A 11 -12.91 -10.99 -4.09
CA PRO A 11 -14.29 -10.61 -3.84
C PRO A 11 -14.41 -9.75 -2.57
N THR A 12 -15.47 -8.93 -2.49
CA THR A 12 -15.81 -8.18 -1.28
C THR A 12 -16.23 -9.11 -0.14
N ARG A 13 -15.75 -8.86 1.07
CA ARG A 13 -16.16 -9.62 2.27
C ARG A 13 -17.63 -9.34 2.61
N GLY A 14 -18.37 -10.38 3.02
CA GLY A 14 -19.74 -10.24 3.52
C GLY A 14 -19.83 -9.53 4.87
N LEU A 15 -20.93 -8.83 5.09
CA LEU A 15 -21.24 -8.13 6.35
C LEU A 15 -21.60 -9.13 7.45
N ILE A 16 -21.22 -8.84 8.69
CA ILE A 16 -21.54 -9.68 9.86
C ILE A 16 -22.54 -8.93 10.72
N TYR A 17 -23.65 -9.59 11.06
CA TYR A 17 -24.74 -9.03 11.88
C TYR A 17 -24.89 -9.81 13.19
N ASP A 18 -25.33 -9.13 14.24
CA ASP A 18 -25.89 -9.78 15.44
C ASP A 18 -27.32 -10.32 15.16
N ARG A 19 -27.86 -11.15 16.05
CA ARG A 19 -29.23 -11.71 15.99
C ARG A 19 -30.34 -10.67 15.81
N ASN A 20 -30.07 -9.41 16.17
CA ASN A 20 -31.00 -8.29 16.07
C ASN A 20 -30.82 -7.48 14.77
N GLY A 21 -29.97 -7.93 13.84
CA GLY A 21 -29.71 -7.22 12.58
C GLY A 21 -28.75 -6.03 12.69
N VAL A 22 -28.03 -5.90 13.82
CA VAL A 22 -27.03 -4.84 14.01
C VAL A 22 -25.69 -5.27 13.40
N GLU A 23 -25.09 -4.40 12.58
CA GLU A 23 -23.78 -4.65 11.95
C GLU A 23 -22.67 -4.71 12.99
N LEU A 24 -21.96 -5.85 13.06
CA LEU A 24 -20.80 -6.08 13.92
C LEU A 24 -19.47 -5.90 13.16
N ALA A 25 -19.47 -6.09 11.84
CA ALA A 25 -18.30 -5.87 11.00
C ALA A 25 -18.69 -5.40 9.60
N GLN A 26 -18.12 -4.27 9.20
CA GLN A 26 -18.27 -3.67 7.87
C GLN A 26 -16.96 -3.71 7.08
N ASN A 27 -17.06 -3.53 5.76
CA ASN A 27 -15.91 -3.43 4.88
C ASN A 27 -15.50 -1.95 4.71
N THR A 28 -14.43 -1.53 5.37
CA THR A 28 -13.88 -0.17 5.20
C THR A 28 -12.75 -0.21 4.16
N PRO A 29 -12.84 0.54 3.05
CA PRO A 29 -11.75 0.62 2.10
C PRO A 29 -10.51 1.23 2.78
N THR A 30 -9.34 0.64 2.54
CA THR A 30 -8.07 1.18 3.02
C THR A 30 -7.09 1.26 1.87
N PHE A 31 -6.32 2.34 1.83
CA PHE A 31 -5.26 2.52 0.86
C PHE A 31 -3.92 2.19 1.50
N THR A 32 -3.08 1.46 0.76
CA THR A 32 -1.72 1.09 1.17
C THR A 32 -0.76 1.54 0.10
N LEU A 33 0.27 2.27 0.49
CA LEU A 33 1.35 2.66 -0.39
C LEU A 33 2.38 1.53 -0.45
N GLU A 34 2.62 1.00 -1.64
CA GLU A 34 3.54 -0.09 -1.87
C GLU A 34 4.57 0.24 -2.95
N VAL A 35 5.75 -0.36 -2.83
CA VAL A 35 6.84 -0.21 -3.81
C VAL A 35 7.33 -1.58 -4.26
N VAL A 36 7.70 -1.70 -5.54
CA VAL A 36 8.39 -2.88 -6.05
C VAL A 36 9.89 -2.56 -6.14
N PRO A 37 10.73 -3.06 -5.22
CA PRO A 37 12.13 -2.61 -5.11
C PRO A 37 12.96 -2.83 -6.38
N GLU A 38 12.67 -3.86 -7.16
CA GLU A 38 13.37 -4.14 -8.43
C GLU A 38 13.04 -3.12 -9.53
N LYS A 39 12.02 -2.29 -9.35
CA LYS A 39 11.66 -1.20 -10.27
C LYS A 39 12.17 0.17 -9.79
N VAL A 40 12.93 0.20 -8.70
CA VAL A 40 13.44 1.41 -8.08
C VAL A 40 14.95 1.41 -8.16
N GLU A 41 15.52 2.46 -8.76
CA GLU A 41 16.98 2.61 -8.90
C GLU A 41 17.62 3.07 -7.57
N ASP A 42 17.05 4.10 -6.94
CA ASP A 42 17.48 4.62 -5.64
C ASP A 42 16.32 4.62 -4.65
N MET A 43 16.34 3.64 -3.74
CA MET A 43 15.29 3.48 -2.72
C MET A 43 15.28 4.63 -1.71
N ASP A 44 16.45 5.15 -1.33
CA ASP A 44 16.53 6.20 -0.32
C ASP A 44 16.08 7.56 -0.90
N ALA A 45 16.31 7.81 -2.19
CA ALA A 45 15.75 8.97 -2.88
C ALA A 45 14.23 8.89 -2.98
N VAL A 46 13.69 7.74 -3.42
CA VAL A 46 12.24 7.54 -3.52
C VAL A 46 11.56 7.66 -2.16
N LEU A 47 12.14 7.09 -1.09
CA LEU A 47 11.58 7.23 0.26
C LEU A 47 11.56 8.69 0.73
N ARG A 48 12.57 9.49 0.37
CA ARG A 48 12.60 10.93 0.66
C ARG A 48 11.49 11.67 -0.06
N GLU A 49 11.34 11.46 -1.37
CA GLU A 49 10.26 12.08 -2.16
C GLU A 49 8.87 11.66 -1.67
N LEU A 50 8.68 10.38 -1.35
CA LEU A 50 7.40 9.89 -0.80
C LEU A 50 7.08 10.51 0.55
N SER A 51 8.09 10.80 1.38
CA SER A 51 7.91 11.44 2.69
C SER A 51 7.44 12.89 2.59
N GLU A 52 7.60 13.54 1.42
CA GLU A 52 7.06 14.87 1.15
C GLU A 52 5.56 14.82 0.78
N LEU A 53 5.08 13.67 0.29
CA LEU A 53 3.70 13.50 -0.18
C LEU A 53 2.78 12.88 0.87
N VAL A 54 3.32 11.93 1.65
CA VAL A 54 2.59 11.17 2.67
C VAL A 54 3.39 11.11 3.96
N GLU A 55 2.70 11.01 5.09
CA GLU A 55 3.38 10.95 6.38
C GLU A 55 3.96 9.55 6.61
N ILE A 56 5.29 9.45 6.54
CA ILE A 56 6.02 8.21 6.78
C ILE A 56 6.78 8.33 8.10
N SER A 57 6.29 7.63 9.12
CA SER A 57 6.95 7.64 10.43
C SER A 57 8.26 6.84 10.42
N PRO A 58 9.18 7.08 11.38
CA PRO A 58 10.38 6.25 11.55
C PRO A 58 10.05 4.76 11.74
N GLU A 59 8.95 4.45 12.41
CA GLU A 59 8.45 3.09 12.64
C GLU A 59 8.00 2.42 11.33
N ASP A 60 7.37 3.19 10.43
CA ASP A 60 7.01 2.70 9.09
C ASP A 60 8.26 2.36 8.29
N LEU A 61 9.31 3.19 8.35
CA LEU A 61 10.58 2.95 7.67
C LEU A 61 11.31 1.73 8.23
N GLU A 62 11.34 1.57 9.55
CA GLU A 62 11.95 0.40 10.19
C GLU A 62 11.23 -0.89 9.78
N ARG A 63 9.90 -0.90 9.84
CA ARG A 63 9.07 -2.01 9.40
C ARG A 63 9.28 -2.31 7.91
N PHE A 64 9.29 -1.29 7.07
CA PHE A 64 9.54 -1.40 5.64
C PHE A 64 10.90 -2.06 5.37
N ARG A 65 11.98 -1.58 5.99
CA ARG A 65 13.33 -2.16 5.86
C ARG A 65 13.38 -3.61 6.36
N GLY A 66 12.64 -3.94 7.42
CA GLY A 66 12.50 -5.31 7.90
C GLY A 66 11.82 -6.24 6.89
N MET A 67 10.75 -5.77 6.23
CA MET A 67 10.05 -6.51 5.17
C MET A 67 10.89 -6.62 3.89
N LEU A 68 11.62 -5.56 3.54
CA LEU A 68 12.50 -5.50 2.38
C LEU A 68 13.54 -6.63 2.38
N ARG A 69 14.09 -6.95 3.56
CA ARG A 69 15.06 -8.05 3.74
C ARG A 69 14.46 -9.45 3.60
N LYS A 70 13.17 -9.61 3.89
CA LYS A 70 12.48 -10.92 3.93
C LYS A 70 11.66 -11.22 2.67
N LYS A 71 11.48 -10.22 1.80
CA LYS A 71 10.63 -10.34 0.62
C LYS A 71 11.18 -11.36 -0.39
N ARG A 72 10.29 -11.91 -1.21
CA ARG A 72 10.69 -12.60 -2.44
C ARG A 72 10.96 -11.58 -3.56
N ARG A 73 11.75 -11.96 -4.55
CA ARG A 73 12.03 -11.10 -5.72
C ARG A 73 10.73 -10.74 -6.45
N PHE A 74 10.67 -9.50 -6.92
CA PHE A 74 9.56 -8.92 -7.69
C PHE A 74 8.20 -8.84 -6.96
N GLN A 75 8.19 -8.95 -5.62
CA GLN A 75 7.02 -8.65 -4.82
C GLN A 75 7.00 -7.18 -4.39
N SER A 76 5.81 -6.58 -4.38
CA SER A 76 5.61 -5.29 -3.74
C SER A 76 5.81 -5.41 -2.24
N VAL A 77 6.32 -4.34 -1.64
CA VAL A 77 6.52 -4.20 -0.20
C VAL A 77 5.78 -2.94 0.25
N PRO A 78 4.90 -3.04 1.26
CA PRO A 78 4.17 -1.89 1.74
C PRO A 78 5.10 -0.94 2.51
N VAL A 79 5.09 0.32 2.11
CA VAL A 79 5.80 1.42 2.77
C VAL A 79 4.92 1.95 3.91
N ARG A 80 3.66 2.26 3.61
CA ARG A 80 2.70 2.84 4.57
C ARG A 80 1.32 2.22 4.41
N PHE A 81 0.70 1.87 5.54
CA PHE A 81 -0.65 1.31 5.60
C PHE A 81 -1.69 2.37 6.00
N ARG A 82 -2.93 2.23 5.52
CA ARG A 82 -4.07 3.08 5.89
C ARG A 82 -3.80 4.56 5.62
N LEU A 83 -3.48 4.89 4.37
CA LEU A 83 -3.41 6.28 3.94
C LEU A 83 -4.79 6.93 4.06
N ASN A 84 -4.80 8.20 4.45
CA ASN A 84 -6.01 9.00 4.43
C ASN A 84 -6.31 9.52 3.01
N GLU A 85 -7.52 10.04 2.79
CA GLU A 85 -7.95 10.49 1.46
C GLU A 85 -7.09 11.64 0.90
N GLU A 86 -6.59 12.52 1.76
CA GLU A 86 -5.75 13.64 1.35
C GLU A 86 -4.38 13.16 0.86
N GLU A 87 -3.77 12.23 1.58
CA GLU A 87 -2.53 11.56 1.19
C GLU A 87 -2.69 10.81 -0.14
N VAL A 88 -3.80 10.10 -0.31
CA VAL A 88 -4.12 9.40 -1.56
C VAL A 88 -4.27 10.38 -2.72
N ALA A 89 -4.93 11.52 -2.50
CA ALA A 89 -5.09 12.55 -3.52
C ALA A 89 -3.74 13.19 -3.91
N ARG A 90 -2.93 13.60 -2.91
CA ARG A 90 -1.60 14.17 -3.13
C ARG A 90 -0.69 13.20 -3.89
N PHE A 91 -0.69 11.93 -3.52
CA PHE A 91 0.07 10.90 -4.22
C PHE A 91 -0.42 10.70 -5.67
N SER A 92 -1.74 10.62 -5.86
CA SER A 92 -2.34 10.35 -7.19
C SER A 92 -2.02 11.44 -8.22
N VAL A 93 -1.97 12.71 -7.81
CA VAL A 93 -1.61 13.83 -8.69
C VAL A 93 -0.13 13.79 -9.09
N ASN A 94 0.76 13.41 -8.17
CA ASN A 94 2.20 13.41 -8.42
C ASN A 94 2.70 12.13 -9.13
N ARG A 95 1.92 11.04 -9.13
CA ARG A 95 2.29 9.77 -9.77
C ARG A 95 2.51 9.84 -11.30
N HIS A 96 1.91 10.82 -11.97
CA HIS A 96 1.95 10.96 -13.43
C HIS A 96 2.99 11.97 -13.93
N ARG A 97 3.79 12.54 -13.03
CA ARG A 97 4.99 13.28 -13.39
C ARG A 97 6.12 12.30 -13.71
#